data_AF-A0A839E1H1-F1
#
_entry.id   AF-A0A839E1H1-F1
#
_cell.length_a   1.000
_cell.length_b   1.000
_cell.length_c   1.000
_cell.angle_alpha   90.00
_cell.angle_beta   90.00
_cell.angle_gamma   90.00
#
_symmetry.space_group_name_H-M   'P 1'
#
loop_
_entity.id
_entity.type
_entity.pdbx_description
1 polymer ?
#
loop_
_entity_poly.entity_id
_entity_poly.type
_entity_poly.pdbx_seq_one_letter_code
_entity_poly.pdbx_strand_id
1 'polypeptide(L)'
;MTEQFDVTTTEHVIVPGERAAYTAVFDEKVRADAREVIDRYPDPRSALLPLLHLVQSVQGHVTNEGIEFCAEQLALATAEVSAVATFYTMYKRNPCGQHLVSVCTNTLCAAMGGDEVYKRLGDHLGVGHEETAGTPGEQGSITLEHAECLAACDLAPVLQINYEYYDNQDSTTALELVRALQRGEKPPPTRGAPLTDFRDVERQLAGFFDGPGAEAAENASAAAPETVRGARVADEHGWTAPAMPDHAELPPRPDDK
;
A
#
# COMPACT_ATOMS: atom_id res chain seq x y z
N MET A 1 28.53 -39.74 -21.24
CA MET A 1 29.21 -38.46 -21.53
C MET A 1 28.35 -37.41 -20.87
N THR A 2 28.70 -37.06 -19.64
CA THR A 2 27.89 -36.21 -18.76
C THR A 2 28.36 -34.78 -19.02
N GLU A 3 27.58 -34.00 -19.76
CA GLU A 3 27.88 -32.57 -19.92
C GLU A 3 27.42 -31.84 -18.66
N GLN A 4 28.42 -31.23 -18.03
CA GLN A 4 28.36 -30.45 -16.82
C GLN A 4 27.67 -29.12 -17.16
N PHE A 5 26.49 -28.88 -16.57
CA PHE A 5 25.91 -27.54 -16.56
C PHE A 5 26.76 -26.66 -15.63
N ASP A 6 27.46 -25.71 -16.22
CA ASP A 6 28.25 -24.71 -15.51
C ASP A 6 27.31 -23.62 -14.96
N VAL A 7 27.03 -23.70 -13.66
CA VAL A 7 26.32 -22.67 -12.90
C VAL A 7 27.35 -21.63 -12.47
N THR A 8 27.78 -20.79 -13.41
CA THR A 8 28.62 -19.63 -13.09
C THR A 8 27.71 -18.42 -12.83
N THR A 9 27.78 -17.94 -11.59
CA THR A 9 27.18 -16.72 -11.04
C THR A 9 27.10 -15.61 -12.07
N THR A 10 25.89 -15.21 -12.48
CA THR A 10 25.71 -14.01 -13.28
C THR A 10 25.91 -12.80 -12.38
N GLU A 11 27.15 -12.30 -12.30
CA GLU A 11 27.35 -10.88 -12.02
C GLU A 11 26.60 -10.12 -13.11
N HIS A 12 25.42 -9.58 -12.77
CA HIS A 12 24.67 -8.73 -13.67
C HIS A 12 25.53 -7.48 -13.91
N VAL A 13 26.22 -7.44 -15.05
CA VAL A 13 27.08 -6.31 -15.42
C VAL A 13 26.15 -5.13 -15.73
N ILE A 14 25.99 -4.22 -14.77
CA ILE A 14 25.25 -2.98 -14.98
C ILE A 14 25.92 -2.21 -16.11
N VAL A 15 25.17 -1.96 -17.18
CA VAL A 15 25.69 -1.27 -18.36
C VAL A 15 25.99 0.20 -17.99
N PRO A 16 27.06 0.85 -18.47
CA PRO A 16 27.45 2.19 -18.01
C PRO A 16 26.35 3.27 -18.04
N GLY A 17 25.38 3.16 -18.95
CA GLY A 17 24.20 4.04 -19.01
C GLY A 17 23.17 3.78 -17.91
N GLU A 18 22.95 2.50 -17.55
CA GLU A 18 22.07 2.11 -16.44
C GLU A 18 22.66 2.52 -15.10
N ARG A 19 23.99 2.45 -14.95
CA ARG A 19 24.69 2.89 -13.74
C ARG A 19 24.59 4.40 -13.51
N ALA A 20 24.55 5.19 -14.58
CA ALA A 20 24.35 6.65 -14.51
C ALA A 20 22.90 7.00 -14.11
N ALA A 21 21.90 6.28 -14.65
CA ALA A 21 20.50 6.42 -14.24
C ALA A 21 20.26 5.95 -12.80
N TYR A 22 20.88 4.84 -12.38
CA TYR A 22 20.89 4.34 -11.00
C TYR A 22 21.39 5.39 -10.01
N THR A 23 22.55 6.00 -10.31
CA THR A 23 23.17 7.01 -9.44
C THR A 23 22.36 8.31 -9.40
N ALA A 24 21.62 8.64 -10.47
CA ALA A 24 20.77 9.82 -10.52
C ALA A 24 19.50 9.68 -9.66
N VAL A 25 18.96 8.47 -9.51
CA VAL A 25 17.76 8.22 -8.70
C VAL A 25 18.13 7.96 -7.23
N PHE A 26 19.13 7.13 -6.97
CA PHE A 26 19.61 6.81 -5.62
C PHE A 26 20.80 7.69 -5.22
N ASP A 27 20.57 8.99 -5.23
CA ASP A 27 21.56 10.01 -4.88
C ASP A 27 21.91 10.01 -3.38
N GLU A 28 22.76 10.96 -2.96
CA GLU A 28 23.17 11.05 -1.55
C GLU A 28 22.00 11.35 -0.61
N LYS A 29 20.95 12.05 -1.08
CA LYS A 29 19.78 12.32 -0.26
C LYS A 29 19.03 11.01 0.01
N VAL A 30 18.77 10.20 -1.03
CA VAL A 30 18.07 8.92 -0.85
C VAL A 30 18.89 7.94 0.01
N ARG A 31 20.22 7.95 -0.13
CA ARG A 31 21.12 7.18 0.73
C ARG A 31 21.11 7.67 2.19
N ALA A 32 20.98 8.97 2.42
CA ALA A 32 20.82 9.52 3.77
C ALA A 32 19.48 9.11 4.39
N ASP A 33 18.38 9.24 3.63
CA ASP A 33 17.06 8.79 4.06
C ASP A 33 17.08 7.27 4.39
N ALA A 34 17.72 6.45 3.56
CA ALA A 34 17.85 5.02 3.83
C ALA A 34 18.59 4.72 5.14
N ARG A 35 19.68 5.45 5.45
CA ARG A 35 20.39 5.32 6.72
C ARG A 35 19.50 5.70 7.90
N GLU A 36 18.73 6.78 7.78
CA GLU A 36 17.78 7.17 8.83
C GLU A 36 16.73 6.08 9.08
N VAL A 37 16.20 5.46 8.03
CA VAL A 37 15.25 4.34 8.16
C VAL A 37 15.90 3.16 8.87
N ILE A 38 17.15 2.82 8.52
CA ILE A 38 17.90 1.72 9.14
C ILE A 38 18.15 1.97 10.63
N ASP A 39 18.54 3.19 11.00
CA ASP A 39 18.88 3.58 12.37
C ASP A 39 17.68 3.51 13.34
N ARG A 40 16.44 3.38 12.83
CA ARG A 40 15.23 3.17 13.64
C ARG A 40 15.14 1.76 14.22
N TYR A 41 15.94 0.81 13.74
CA TYR A 41 15.84 -0.60 14.12
C TYR A 41 17.14 -1.12 14.75
N PRO A 42 17.05 -1.98 15.78
CA PRO A 42 18.23 -2.63 16.36
C PRO A 42 18.85 -3.67 15.41
N ASP A 43 18.05 -4.29 14.55
CA ASP A 43 18.49 -5.18 13.47
C ASP A 43 18.23 -4.49 12.12
N PRO A 44 19.28 -4.17 11.34
CA PRO A 44 19.13 -3.52 10.03
C PRO A 44 18.20 -4.26 9.07
N ARG A 45 18.12 -5.60 9.14
CA ARG A 45 17.23 -6.39 8.29
C ARG A 45 15.76 -5.97 8.45
N SER A 46 15.38 -5.47 9.63
CA SER A 46 14.01 -5.03 9.93
C SER A 46 13.60 -3.78 9.15
N ALA A 47 14.56 -3.03 8.61
CA ALA A 47 14.32 -1.86 7.77
C ALA A 47 13.93 -2.19 6.32
N LEU A 48 13.91 -3.47 5.92
CA LEU A 48 13.63 -3.85 4.53
C LEU A 48 12.26 -3.37 4.03
N LEU A 49 11.21 -3.51 4.85
CA LEU A 49 9.85 -3.09 4.47
C LEU A 49 9.75 -1.57 4.22
N PRO A 50 10.17 -0.69 5.15
CA PRO A 50 10.13 0.75 4.90
C PRO A 50 11.13 1.19 3.79
N LEU A 51 12.25 0.49 3.58
CA LEU A 51 13.14 0.79 2.46
C LEU A 51 12.50 0.50 1.10
N LEU A 52 11.68 -0.56 0.98
CA LEU A 52 10.92 -0.80 -0.24
C LEU A 52 9.89 0.31 -0.50
N HIS A 53 9.26 0.86 0.54
CA HIS A 53 8.43 2.06 0.39
C HIS A 53 9.25 3.29 -0.04
N LEU A 54 10.46 3.47 0.52
CA LEU A 54 11.37 4.55 0.10
C LEU A 54 11.72 4.44 -1.38
N VAL A 55 12.01 3.23 -1.87
CA VAL A 55 12.23 2.96 -3.30
C VAL A 55 11.02 3.37 -4.14
N GLN A 56 9.81 2.97 -3.75
CA GLN A 56 8.59 3.35 -4.47
C GLN A 56 8.36 4.87 -4.45
N SER A 57 8.77 5.57 -3.39
CA SER A 57 8.64 7.03 -3.33
C SER A 57 9.46 7.76 -4.39
N VAL A 58 10.61 7.21 -4.79
CA VAL A 58 11.51 7.84 -5.78
C VAL A 58 11.31 7.30 -7.20
N GLN A 59 10.93 6.03 -7.35
CA GLN A 59 10.75 5.38 -8.66
C GLN A 59 9.29 5.21 -9.07
N GLY A 60 8.35 5.26 -8.13
CA GLY A 60 6.92 4.99 -8.35
C GLY A 60 6.54 3.51 -8.40
N HIS A 61 7.50 2.60 -8.22
CA HIS A 61 7.35 1.15 -8.07
C HIS A 61 8.71 0.54 -7.67
N VAL A 62 8.75 -0.73 -7.29
CA VAL A 62 9.97 -1.46 -6.95
C VAL A 62 10.62 -2.02 -8.23
N THR A 63 11.70 -1.40 -8.67
CA THR A 63 12.50 -1.86 -9.82
C THR A 63 13.61 -2.84 -9.38
N ASN A 64 14.29 -3.47 -10.36
CA ASN A 64 15.48 -4.27 -10.08
C ASN A 64 16.59 -3.45 -9.42
N GLU A 65 16.78 -2.21 -9.85
CA GLU A 65 17.70 -1.25 -9.23
C GLU A 65 17.32 -0.94 -7.78
N GLY A 66 16.02 -0.83 -7.50
CA GLY A 66 15.52 -0.68 -6.12
C GLY A 66 15.79 -1.90 -5.25
N ILE A 67 15.64 -3.12 -5.81
CA ILE A 67 16.00 -4.37 -5.14
C ILE A 67 17.50 -4.41 -4.82
N GLU A 68 18.35 -4.05 -5.78
CA GLU A 68 19.81 -3.97 -5.62
C GLU A 68 20.19 -2.92 -4.58
N PHE A 69 19.54 -1.75 -4.60
CA PHE A 69 19.74 -0.70 -3.60
C PHE A 69 19.44 -1.21 -2.19
N CYS A 70 18.28 -1.81 -1.96
CA CYS A 70 17.92 -2.37 -0.65
C CYS A 70 18.88 -3.49 -0.21
N ALA A 71 19.30 -4.35 -1.14
CA ALA A 71 20.27 -5.41 -0.88
C ALA A 71 21.64 -4.84 -0.46
N GLU A 72 22.12 -3.78 -1.14
CA GLU A 72 23.35 -3.05 -0.81
C GLU A 72 23.25 -2.42 0.60
N GLN A 73 22.17 -1.70 0.89
CA GLN A 73 22.01 -0.99 2.16
C GLN A 73 21.93 -1.92 3.37
N LEU A 74 21.39 -3.13 3.20
CA LEU A 74 21.15 -4.09 4.29
C LEU A 74 22.12 -5.28 4.31
N ALA A 75 23.07 -5.35 3.37
CA ALA A 75 23.94 -6.51 3.17
C ALA A 75 23.15 -7.83 3.03
N LEU A 76 22.06 -7.80 2.26
CA LEU A 76 21.20 -8.97 1.94
C LEU A 76 21.46 -9.48 0.53
N ALA A 77 21.05 -10.71 0.23
CA ALA A 77 20.99 -11.16 -1.16
C ALA A 77 19.81 -10.49 -1.89
N THR A 78 19.98 -10.13 -3.16
CA THR A 78 18.89 -9.60 -4.01
C THR A 78 17.70 -10.57 -4.09
N ALA A 79 17.95 -11.88 -4.02
CA ALA A 79 16.91 -12.90 -3.96
C ALA A 79 16.03 -12.80 -2.71
N GLU A 80 16.60 -12.44 -1.55
CA GLU A 80 15.84 -12.26 -0.31
C GLU A 80 14.94 -11.02 -0.39
N VAL A 81 15.49 -9.91 -0.91
CA VAL A 81 14.74 -8.68 -1.14
C VAL A 81 13.62 -8.91 -2.15
N SER A 82 13.91 -9.59 -3.26
CA SER A 82 12.92 -9.95 -4.27
C SER A 82 11.82 -10.83 -3.70
N ALA A 83 12.14 -11.80 -2.84
CA ALA A 83 11.13 -12.64 -2.21
C ALA A 83 10.15 -11.80 -1.38
N VAL A 84 10.65 -10.86 -0.59
CA VAL A 84 9.83 -9.95 0.21
C VAL A 84 8.99 -9.02 -0.68
N ALA A 85 9.60 -8.41 -1.69
CA ALA A 85 8.91 -7.53 -2.65
C ALA A 85 7.81 -8.25 -3.44
N THR A 86 7.93 -9.56 -3.66
CA THR A 86 6.87 -10.37 -4.31
C THR A 86 5.82 -10.92 -3.34
N PHE A 87 6.13 -10.97 -2.05
CA PHE A 87 5.25 -11.55 -1.05
C PHE A 87 4.17 -10.55 -0.60
N TYR A 88 4.55 -9.28 -0.40
CA TYR A 88 3.62 -8.23 0.01
C TYR A 88 3.09 -7.45 -1.19
N THR A 89 1.76 -7.38 -1.31
CA THR A 89 1.04 -6.76 -2.44
C THR A 89 1.15 -5.23 -2.50
N MET A 90 1.59 -4.59 -1.41
CA MET A 90 1.82 -3.14 -1.37
C MET A 90 3.05 -2.72 -2.19
N TYR A 91 3.99 -3.64 -2.43
CA TYR A 91 5.16 -3.39 -3.26
C TYR A 91 4.82 -3.63 -4.72
N LYS A 92 4.50 -2.54 -5.42
CA LYS A 92 4.16 -2.52 -6.83
C LYS A 92 5.40 -2.83 -7.64
N ARG A 93 5.31 -3.83 -8.51
CA ARG A 93 6.43 -4.26 -9.36
C ARG A 93 6.31 -3.75 -10.80
N ASN A 94 5.19 -3.09 -11.11
CA ASN A 94 4.93 -2.44 -12.39
C ASN A 94 4.79 -0.93 -12.17
N PRO A 95 5.07 -0.09 -13.19
CA PRO A 95 4.91 1.35 -13.07
C PRO A 95 3.48 1.78 -12.66
N CYS A 96 3.38 2.45 -11.52
CA CYS A 96 2.11 2.97 -11.02
C CYS A 96 1.79 4.38 -11.51
N GLY A 97 0.49 4.68 -11.60
CA GLY A 97 -0.02 6.02 -11.81
C GLY A 97 0.28 6.96 -10.65
N GLN A 98 -0.09 8.23 -10.80
CA GLN A 98 -0.10 9.20 -9.71
C GLN A 98 -1.06 8.76 -8.59
N HIS A 99 -2.10 8.01 -8.95
CA HIS A 99 -3.08 7.47 -8.02
C HIS A 99 -3.21 5.96 -8.16
N LEU A 100 -3.03 5.23 -7.06
CA LEU A 100 -3.42 3.83 -6.91
C LEU A 100 -4.85 3.80 -6.38
N VAL A 101 -5.78 3.24 -7.15
CA VAL A 101 -7.20 3.09 -6.78
C VAL A 101 -7.47 1.62 -6.47
N SER A 102 -7.66 1.31 -5.20
CA SER A 102 -7.83 -0.03 -4.67
C SER A 102 -9.29 -0.27 -4.28
N VAL A 103 -9.99 -1.14 -5.00
CA VAL A 103 -11.42 -1.41 -4.78
C VAL A 103 -11.60 -2.69 -3.98
N CYS A 104 -12.20 -2.62 -2.80
CA CYS A 104 -12.53 -3.81 -2.02
C CYS A 104 -13.68 -4.58 -2.69
N THR A 105 -13.41 -5.83 -3.01
CA THR A 105 -14.34 -6.77 -3.65
C THR A 105 -14.45 -8.07 -2.85
N ASN A 106 -13.94 -8.07 -1.61
CA ASN A 106 -14.19 -9.18 -0.70
C ASN A 106 -15.67 -9.23 -0.28
N THR A 107 -16.10 -10.39 0.22
CA THR A 107 -17.48 -10.83 0.46
C THR A 107 -18.50 -9.74 0.77
N LEU A 108 -18.26 -8.92 1.81
CA LEU A 108 -19.24 -7.90 2.19
C LEU A 108 -19.29 -6.73 1.19
N CYS A 109 -18.13 -6.23 0.73
CA CYS A 109 -18.12 -5.16 -0.28
C CYS A 109 -18.70 -5.67 -1.60
N ALA A 110 -18.38 -6.89 -2.03
CA ALA A 110 -19.01 -7.52 -3.20
C ALA A 110 -20.53 -7.56 -3.07
N ALA A 111 -21.05 -8.03 -1.93
CA ALA A 111 -22.50 -8.06 -1.67
C ALA A 111 -23.15 -6.66 -1.68
N MET A 112 -22.40 -5.63 -1.33
CA MET A 112 -22.85 -4.23 -1.31
C MET A 112 -22.61 -3.48 -2.64
N GLY A 113 -22.02 -4.12 -3.66
CA GLY A 113 -21.81 -3.52 -4.99
C GLY A 113 -20.35 -3.23 -5.37
N GLY A 114 -19.37 -3.68 -4.59
CA GLY A 114 -17.93 -3.50 -4.86
C GLY A 114 -17.49 -4.07 -6.22
N ASP A 115 -18.06 -5.21 -6.64
CA ASP A 115 -17.78 -5.79 -7.97
C ASP A 115 -18.28 -4.90 -9.11
N GLU A 116 -19.44 -4.24 -8.92
CA GLU A 116 -19.99 -3.29 -9.88
C GLU A 116 -19.11 -2.04 -9.95
N VAL A 117 -18.65 -1.54 -8.81
CA VAL A 117 -17.70 -0.42 -8.73
C VAL A 117 -16.43 -0.76 -9.52
N TYR A 118 -15.77 -1.87 -9.18
CA TYR A 118 -14.52 -2.28 -9.83
C TYR A 118 -14.69 -2.41 -11.35
N LYS A 119 -15.74 -3.12 -11.79
CA LYS A 119 -16.03 -3.28 -13.21
C LYS A 119 -16.24 -1.94 -13.91
N ARG A 120 -17.05 -1.05 -13.34
CA ARG A 120 -17.35 0.24 -13.95
C ARG A 120 -16.12 1.14 -14.07
N LEU A 121 -15.23 1.11 -13.07
CA LEU A 121 -13.96 1.83 -13.13
C LEU A 121 -13.04 1.23 -14.20
N GLY A 122 -12.92 -0.10 -14.26
CA GLY A 122 -12.16 -0.80 -15.29
C GLY A 122 -12.65 -0.48 -16.70
N ASP A 123 -13.96 -0.50 -16.93
CA ASP A 123 -14.60 -0.16 -18.22
C ASP A 123 -14.33 1.31 -18.62
N HIS A 124 -14.36 2.24 -17.65
CA HIS A 124 -14.08 3.68 -17.91
C HIS A 124 -12.60 3.95 -18.20
N LEU A 125 -11.70 3.30 -17.45
CA LEU A 125 -10.25 3.50 -17.57
C LEU A 125 -9.64 2.66 -18.70
N GLY A 126 -10.30 1.60 -19.13
CA GLY A 126 -9.79 0.65 -20.13
C GLY A 126 -8.66 -0.24 -19.61
N VAL A 127 -8.63 -0.50 -18.30
CA VAL A 127 -7.56 -1.25 -17.60
C VAL A 127 -8.12 -2.29 -16.64
N GLY A 128 -7.35 -3.35 -16.41
CA GLY A 128 -7.62 -4.41 -15.44
C GLY A 128 -6.88 -4.22 -14.10
N HIS A 129 -6.68 -5.34 -13.40
CA HIS A 129 -5.98 -5.37 -12.11
C HIS A 129 -4.49 -5.08 -12.30
N GLU A 130 -3.95 -4.15 -11.50
CA GLU A 130 -2.55 -3.71 -11.52
C GLU A 130 -2.10 -3.11 -12.87
N GLU A 131 -3.06 -2.63 -13.67
CA GLU A 131 -2.79 -1.91 -14.91
C GLU A 131 -3.03 -0.41 -14.72
N THR A 132 -2.30 0.41 -15.50
CA THR A 132 -2.27 1.86 -15.36
C THR A 132 -2.86 2.55 -16.59
N ALA A 133 -3.86 3.41 -16.37
CA ALA A 133 -4.42 4.31 -17.36
C ALA A 133 -3.67 5.65 -17.36
N GLY A 134 -3.28 6.13 -18.55
CA GLY A 134 -2.40 7.31 -18.72
C GLY A 134 -0.92 6.96 -18.60
N THR A 135 -0.05 7.97 -18.58
CA THR A 135 1.39 7.78 -18.38
C THR A 135 1.68 7.60 -16.89
N PRO A 136 2.31 6.49 -16.44
CA PRO A 136 2.65 6.27 -15.03
C PRO A 136 3.36 7.47 -14.39
N GLY A 137 2.87 7.91 -13.23
CA GLY A 137 3.40 9.05 -12.48
C GLY A 137 3.03 10.44 -13.02
N GLU A 138 2.40 10.57 -14.19
CA GLU A 138 1.90 11.86 -14.69
C GLU A 138 0.54 12.21 -14.06
N GLN A 139 0.19 13.50 -14.13
CA GLN A 139 -1.04 14.02 -13.52
C GLN A 139 -2.28 13.26 -14.02
N GLY A 140 -3.09 12.77 -13.08
CA GLY A 140 -4.34 12.06 -13.37
C GLY A 140 -4.17 10.64 -13.92
N SER A 141 -2.94 10.11 -13.95
CA SER A 141 -2.72 8.69 -14.24
C SER A 141 -3.17 7.81 -13.08
N ILE A 142 -3.82 6.70 -13.38
CA ILE A 142 -4.50 5.85 -12.40
C ILE A 142 -4.09 4.39 -12.59
N THR A 143 -3.57 3.76 -11.54
CA THR A 143 -3.48 2.31 -11.45
C THR A 143 -4.73 1.79 -10.75
N LEU A 144 -5.42 0.83 -11.37
CA LEU A 144 -6.60 0.20 -10.78
C LEU A 144 -6.21 -1.16 -10.20
N GLU A 145 -6.65 -1.44 -8.98
CA GLU A 145 -6.50 -2.78 -8.41
C GLU A 145 -7.76 -3.29 -7.72
N HIS A 146 -8.00 -4.59 -7.90
CA HIS A 146 -8.87 -5.37 -7.06
C HIS A 146 -8.17 -5.61 -5.73
N ALA A 147 -8.72 -5.07 -4.66
CA ALA A 147 -8.21 -5.25 -3.31
C ALA A 147 -9.04 -6.28 -2.56
N GLU A 148 -8.36 -7.03 -1.70
CA GLU A 148 -9.00 -7.86 -0.69
C GLU A 148 -9.59 -6.99 0.43
N CYS A 149 -9.96 -7.61 1.56
CA CYS A 149 -10.56 -6.90 2.67
C CYS A 149 -9.72 -5.72 3.17
N LEU A 150 -10.26 -4.50 3.05
CA LEU A 150 -9.68 -3.24 3.56
C LEU A 150 -10.07 -2.94 5.03
N ALA A 151 -10.66 -3.90 5.73
CA ALA A 151 -11.04 -3.83 7.15
C ALA A 151 -11.98 -2.67 7.55
N ALA A 152 -12.82 -2.18 6.62
CA ALA A 152 -13.82 -1.13 6.85
C ALA A 152 -15.23 -1.60 6.45
N CYS A 153 -15.58 -2.81 6.89
CA CYS A 153 -16.79 -3.53 6.49
C CYS A 153 -18.10 -2.82 6.89
N ASP A 154 -18.09 -2.11 8.01
CA ASP A 154 -19.20 -1.29 8.50
C ASP A 154 -19.52 -0.08 7.60
N LEU A 155 -18.65 0.22 6.63
CA LEU A 155 -18.75 1.33 5.69
C LEU A 155 -18.72 0.88 4.22
N ALA A 156 -18.99 -0.41 3.96
CA ALA A 156 -18.97 -1.00 2.63
C ALA A 156 -20.02 -0.39 1.68
N PRO A 157 -19.73 -0.28 0.37
CA PRO A 157 -18.45 -0.57 -0.29
C PRO A 157 -17.35 0.47 -0.01
N VAL A 158 -16.11 0.00 0.13
CA VAL A 158 -14.95 0.84 0.42
C VAL A 158 -13.93 0.74 -0.69
N LEU A 159 -13.34 1.89 -1.04
CA LEU A 159 -12.11 1.93 -1.82
C LEU A 159 -11.05 2.76 -1.11
N GLN A 160 -9.80 2.48 -1.45
CA GLN A 160 -8.67 3.31 -1.07
C GLN A 160 -8.11 4.01 -2.30
N ILE A 161 -7.66 5.25 -2.12
CA ILE A 161 -6.83 5.94 -3.10
C ILE A 161 -5.54 6.33 -2.41
N ASN A 162 -4.41 5.82 -2.91
CA ASN A 162 -3.11 6.04 -2.27
C ASN A 162 -3.18 5.75 -0.76
N TYR A 163 -3.81 4.63 -0.39
CA TYR A 163 -4.03 4.16 0.99
C TYR A 163 -4.97 4.99 1.88
N GLU A 164 -5.56 6.07 1.36
CA GLU A 164 -6.58 6.84 2.08
C GLU A 164 -8.00 6.33 1.82
N TYR A 165 -8.86 6.36 2.85
CA TYR A 165 -10.17 5.71 2.81
C TYR A 165 -11.27 6.56 2.18
N TYR A 166 -11.99 5.96 1.23
CA TYR A 166 -13.21 6.48 0.63
C TYR A 166 -14.34 5.48 0.89
N ASP A 167 -15.11 5.79 1.92
CA ASP A 167 -16.16 4.95 2.48
C ASP A 167 -17.53 5.16 1.80
N ASN A 168 -18.46 4.22 1.95
CA ASN A 168 -19.85 4.28 1.47
C ASN A 168 -19.98 4.59 -0.03
N GLN A 169 -19.15 3.95 -0.86
CA GLN A 169 -19.04 4.24 -2.28
C GLN A 169 -19.97 3.37 -3.10
N ASP A 170 -20.46 3.91 -4.20
CA ASP A 170 -21.21 3.19 -5.22
C ASP A 170 -20.58 3.42 -6.60
N SER A 171 -21.11 2.76 -7.63
CA SER A 171 -20.53 2.83 -8.97
C SER A 171 -20.55 4.24 -9.57
N THR A 172 -21.44 5.13 -9.12
CA THR A 172 -21.55 6.51 -9.61
C THR A 172 -20.55 7.42 -8.89
N THR A 173 -20.54 7.39 -7.57
CA THR A 173 -19.64 8.19 -6.71
C THR A 173 -18.18 7.84 -6.94
N ALA A 174 -17.85 6.54 -7.04
CA ALA A 174 -16.50 6.09 -7.36
C ALA A 174 -16.03 6.56 -8.74
N LEU A 175 -16.92 6.56 -9.74
CA LEU A 175 -16.58 7.05 -11.08
C LEU A 175 -16.33 8.56 -11.08
N GLU A 176 -17.13 9.33 -10.37
CA GLU A 176 -16.90 10.78 -10.24
C GLU A 176 -15.61 11.11 -9.50
N LEU A 177 -15.28 10.31 -8.47
CA LEU A 177 -14.00 10.39 -7.76
C LEU A 177 -12.83 10.14 -8.71
N VAL A 178 -12.86 9.06 -9.49
CA VAL A 178 -11.84 8.76 -10.51
C VAL A 178 -11.73 9.88 -11.56
N ARG A 179 -12.85 10.42 -12.04
CA ARG A 179 -12.86 11.56 -12.98
C ARG A 179 -12.25 12.82 -12.37
N ALA A 180 -12.45 13.06 -11.08
CA ALA A 180 -11.83 14.18 -10.37
C ALA A 180 -10.31 14.04 -10.34
N LEU A 181 -9.81 12.84 -10.00
CA LEU A 181 -8.36 12.54 -10.07
C LEU A 181 -7.80 12.76 -11.48
N GLN A 182 -8.51 12.31 -12.53
CA GLN A 182 -8.10 12.54 -13.92
C GLN A 182 -8.03 14.03 -14.31
N ARG A 183 -8.79 14.90 -13.63
CA ARG A 183 -8.71 16.37 -13.79
C ARG A 183 -7.63 17.01 -12.92
N GLY A 184 -6.88 16.22 -12.15
CA GLY A 184 -5.88 16.70 -11.20
C GLY A 184 -6.44 17.21 -9.88
N GLU A 185 -7.72 16.97 -9.61
CA GLU A 185 -8.35 17.28 -8.32
C GLU A 185 -7.97 16.20 -7.29
N LYS A 186 -7.89 16.58 -6.02
CA LYS A 186 -7.65 15.65 -4.90
C LYS A 186 -8.81 15.75 -3.89
N PRO A 187 -9.96 15.12 -4.17
CA PRO A 187 -11.09 15.14 -3.24
C PRO A 187 -10.66 14.61 -1.87
N PRO A 188 -11.07 15.25 -0.76
CA PRO A 188 -10.65 14.80 0.56
C PRO A 188 -11.18 13.38 0.84
N PRO A 189 -10.39 12.51 1.48
CA PRO A 189 -10.87 11.19 1.88
C PRO A 189 -11.92 11.30 2.98
N THR A 190 -12.74 10.26 3.11
CA THR A 190 -13.74 10.16 4.18
C THR A 190 -13.06 10.02 5.54
N ARG A 191 -11.96 9.25 5.58
CA ARG A 191 -11.11 9.06 6.76
C ARG A 191 -9.64 8.95 6.35
N GLY A 192 -8.77 9.43 7.22
CA GLY A 192 -7.32 9.38 7.05
C GLY A 192 -6.71 10.76 6.79
N ALA A 193 -5.50 10.79 6.24
CA ALA A 193 -4.77 12.01 5.96
C ALA A 193 -5.24 12.65 4.64
N PRO A 194 -5.00 13.94 4.39
CA PRO A 194 -5.29 14.56 3.11
C PRO A 194 -4.66 13.78 1.94
N LEU A 195 -5.42 13.53 0.88
CA LEU A 195 -4.94 12.76 -0.26
C LEU A 195 -3.69 13.41 -0.88
N THR A 196 -2.62 12.62 -1.03
CA THR A 196 -1.39 12.99 -1.74
C THR A 196 -1.18 12.14 -3.00
N ASP A 197 -0.07 12.33 -3.71
CA ASP A 197 0.29 11.45 -4.83
C ASP A 197 0.85 10.11 -4.31
N PHE A 198 0.89 9.09 -5.16
CA PHE A 198 1.38 7.76 -4.80
C PHE A 198 2.81 7.82 -4.23
N ARG A 199 3.70 8.57 -4.88
CA ARG A 199 5.08 8.76 -4.42
C ARG A 199 5.18 9.44 -3.05
N ASP A 200 4.28 10.37 -2.76
CA ASP A 200 4.26 11.08 -1.48
C ASP A 200 3.77 10.16 -0.35
N VAL A 201 2.73 9.35 -0.58
CA VAL A 201 2.26 8.42 0.46
C VAL A 201 3.28 7.30 0.69
N GLU A 202 3.98 6.84 -0.35
CA GLU A 202 5.07 5.88 -0.20
C GLU A 202 6.22 6.45 0.65
N ARG A 203 6.51 7.76 0.51
CA ARG A 203 7.46 8.45 1.39
C ARG A 203 6.98 8.47 2.85
N GLN A 204 5.70 8.72 3.08
CA GLN A 204 5.10 8.67 4.42
C GLN A 204 5.14 7.25 5.01
N LEU A 205 4.88 6.22 4.21
CA LEU A 205 4.98 4.81 4.62
C LEU A 205 6.42 4.37 4.91
N ALA A 206 7.42 5.00 4.27
CA ALA A 206 8.82 4.89 4.66
C ALA A 206 9.16 5.62 5.99
N GLY A 207 8.17 6.31 6.57
CA GLY A 207 8.25 7.02 7.84
C GLY A 207 8.83 8.43 7.74
N PHE A 208 8.65 9.10 6.59
CA PHE A 208 8.99 10.51 6.42
C PHE A 208 7.72 11.35 6.30
N PHE A 209 7.44 12.14 7.33
CA PHE A 209 6.25 12.99 7.43
C PHE A 209 6.61 14.47 7.17
N ASP A 210 7.39 14.71 6.12
CA ASP A 210 7.89 16.05 5.73
C ASP A 210 7.03 16.71 4.63
N GLY A 211 6.03 15.99 4.10
CA GLY A 211 5.15 16.44 3.04
C GLY A 211 3.79 16.99 3.49
N PRO A 212 2.97 17.50 2.55
CA PRO A 212 1.60 17.92 2.83
C PRO A 212 0.78 16.78 3.47
N GLY A 213 0.05 17.08 4.55
CA GLY A 213 -0.81 16.10 5.23
C GLY A 213 -0.22 15.44 6.48
N ALA A 214 1.08 15.60 6.73
CA ALA A 214 1.79 15.06 7.90
C ALA A 214 1.15 15.41 9.26
N GLU A 215 0.72 16.67 9.45
CA GLU A 215 0.09 17.13 10.69
C GLU A 215 -1.39 16.69 10.84
N ALA A 216 -2.05 16.33 9.74
CA ALA A 216 -3.48 16.05 9.72
C ALA A 216 -3.81 14.58 10.06
N ALA A 217 -2.85 13.66 9.87
CA ALA A 217 -3.00 12.24 10.20
C ALA A 217 -3.21 11.99 11.70
N GLU A 218 -2.68 12.86 12.58
CA GLU A 218 -2.68 12.63 14.04
C GLU A 218 -4.04 12.84 14.71
N ASN A 219 -5.04 13.46 14.04
CA ASN A 219 -6.27 13.94 14.69
C ASN A 219 -7.59 13.52 14.00
N ALA A 220 -7.56 12.66 12.98
CA ALA A 220 -8.78 12.19 12.32
C ALA A 220 -9.48 11.12 13.18
N SER A 221 -10.72 11.38 13.62
CA SER A 221 -11.54 10.38 14.31
C SER A 221 -11.83 9.20 13.36
N ALA A 222 -11.34 8.01 13.71
CA ALA A 222 -11.63 6.78 12.98
C ALA A 222 -13.07 6.26 13.21
N ALA A 223 -13.80 6.80 14.19
CA ALA A 223 -15.12 6.32 14.57
C ALA A 223 -16.22 6.91 13.67
N ALA A 224 -16.88 6.06 12.89
CA ALA A 224 -18.10 6.40 12.17
C ALA A 224 -19.36 6.04 12.98
N PRO A 225 -20.52 6.68 12.74
CA PRO A 225 -21.80 6.32 13.38
C PRO A 225 -22.17 4.85 13.26
N GLU A 226 -21.78 4.21 12.15
CA GLU A 226 -21.92 2.79 11.86
C GLU A 226 -21.06 1.95 12.82
N THR A 227 -19.78 2.32 12.95
CA THR A 227 -18.80 1.65 13.83
C THR A 227 -19.27 1.61 15.28
N VAL A 228 -19.82 2.70 15.79
CA VAL A 228 -20.24 2.83 17.20
C VAL A 228 -21.70 2.49 17.44
N ARG A 229 -22.44 2.00 16.43
CA ARG A 229 -23.89 1.74 16.54
C ARG A 229 -24.22 0.79 17.68
N GLY A 230 -23.45 -0.29 17.84
CA GLY A 230 -23.65 -1.25 18.92
C GLY A 230 -23.47 -0.63 20.31
N ALA A 231 -22.46 0.23 20.49
CA ALA A 231 -22.22 0.93 21.74
C ALA A 231 -23.35 1.89 22.09
N ARG A 232 -23.85 2.67 21.10
CA ARG A 232 -24.98 3.58 21.31
C ARG A 232 -26.25 2.83 21.74
N VAL A 233 -26.55 1.71 21.10
CA VAL A 233 -27.71 0.86 21.47
C VAL A 233 -27.52 0.31 22.90
N ALA A 234 -26.32 -0.10 23.26
CA ALA A 234 -26.05 -0.56 24.62
C ALA A 234 -26.29 0.55 25.65
N ASP A 235 -25.80 1.77 25.40
CA ASP A 235 -26.00 2.93 26.27
C ASP A 235 -27.49 3.30 26.41
N GLU A 236 -28.24 3.33 25.30
CA GLU A 236 -29.68 3.63 25.28
C GLU A 236 -30.49 2.63 26.12
N HIS A 237 -30.07 1.37 26.15
CA HIS A 237 -30.74 0.31 26.90
C HIS A 237 -30.12 0.04 28.28
N GLY A 238 -29.07 0.77 28.68
CA GLY A 238 -28.34 0.52 29.91
C GLY A 238 -27.69 -0.87 29.97
N TRP A 239 -27.31 -1.43 28.83
CA TRP A 239 -26.63 -2.72 28.75
C TRP A 239 -25.16 -2.56 29.11
N THR A 240 -24.68 -3.43 30.00
CA THR A 240 -23.27 -3.54 30.35
C THR A 240 -22.83 -4.97 30.15
N ALA A 241 -21.67 -5.17 29.51
CA ALA A 241 -21.07 -6.49 29.46
C ALA A 241 -20.75 -6.98 30.89
N PRO A 242 -20.93 -8.27 31.20
CA PRO A 242 -20.44 -8.84 32.45
C PRO A 242 -18.91 -8.69 32.52
N ALA A 243 -18.37 -8.60 33.74
CA ALA A 243 -16.93 -8.54 33.92
C ALA A 243 -16.26 -9.78 33.30
N MET A 244 -15.29 -9.56 32.42
CA MET A 244 -14.43 -10.64 31.93
C MET A 244 -13.56 -11.11 33.10
N PRO A 245 -13.53 -12.41 33.42
CA PRO A 245 -12.69 -12.92 34.49
C PRO A 245 -11.21 -12.79 34.11
N ASP A 246 -10.36 -12.39 35.06
CA ASP A 246 -8.90 -12.29 34.88
C ASP A 246 -8.26 -13.64 34.49
N HIS A 247 -8.91 -14.74 34.86
CA HIS A 247 -8.53 -16.09 34.54
C HIS A 247 -9.69 -16.83 33.88
N ALA A 248 -9.70 -16.86 32.56
CA ALA A 248 -10.56 -17.75 31.80
C ALA A 248 -9.86 -19.13 31.68
N GLU A 249 -10.55 -20.20 32.08
CA GLU A 249 -10.08 -21.56 31.82
C GLU A 249 -10.12 -21.80 30.31
N LEU A 250 -8.94 -21.82 29.67
CA LEU A 250 -8.84 -22.12 28.26
C LEU A 250 -9.13 -23.61 28.04
N PRO A 251 -9.75 -24.00 26.92
CA PRO A 251 -9.89 -25.40 26.57
C PRO A 251 -8.50 -26.07 26.53
N PRO A 252 -8.40 -27.37 26.89
CA PRO A 252 -7.13 -28.07 26.84
C PRO A 252 -6.57 -27.98 25.42
N ARG A 253 -5.27 -27.72 25.31
CA ARG A 253 -4.60 -27.76 24.01
C ARG A 253 -4.79 -29.17 23.43
N PRO A 254 -5.13 -29.31 22.14
CA PRO A 254 -5.09 -30.61 21.49
C PRO A 254 -3.71 -31.25 21.71
N ASP A 255 -3.66 -32.57 21.87
CA ASP A 255 -2.38 -33.29 21.94
C ASP A 255 -1.55 -32.94 20.70
N ASP A 256 -0.28 -32.58 20.91
CA ASP A 256 0.67 -32.33 19.82
C ASP A 256 0.72 -33.59 18.93
N LYS A 257 0.33 -33.44 17.66
CA LYS A 257 0.44 -34.50 16.65
C LYS A 257 1.78 -34.46 15.92
#